data_AF-G0U1N4-F1
#
_entry.id   AF-G0U1N4-F1
#
_cell.length_a   1.000
_cell.length_b   1.000
_cell.length_c   1.000
_cell.angle_alpha   90.00
_cell.angle_beta   90.00
_cell.angle_gamma   90.00
#
_symmetry.space_group_name_H-M   'P 1'
#
loop_
_entity.id
_entity.type
_entity.pdbx_description
1 polymer ?
#
loop_
_entity_poly.entity_id
_entity_poly.type
_entity_poly.pdbx_seq_one_letter_code
_entity_poly.pdbx_strand_id
1 'polypeptide(L)'
;MNAWYDIKEQDISERTSQDGEAIMMSAEYLKSLAFVTTQRYRIPTGRVVYSGFSQGAAISLAAGLTARIAPAGIAALSGYLAGASEVLARLCNKTAPILMCHGTQDKIIPFFAAERTKDVLGKAGVANITLKSYTMEHSACQEEINDFAAFLQKVLP
;
A
#
# COMPACT_ATOMS: atom_id res chain seq x y z
N MET A 1 -8.20 -11.21 -17.57
CA MET A 1 -7.67 -9.99 -16.92
C MET A 1 -7.33 -10.38 -15.49
N ASN A 2 -6.13 -10.06 -14.99
CA ASN A 2 -5.72 -10.42 -13.63
C ASN A 2 -6.08 -9.27 -12.68
N ALA A 3 -6.71 -9.58 -11.55
CA ALA A 3 -7.09 -8.62 -10.52
C ALA A 3 -6.84 -9.20 -9.14
N TRP A 4 -6.58 -8.33 -8.16
CA TRP A 4 -6.40 -8.70 -6.76
C TRP A 4 -7.72 -8.78 -5.98
N TYR A 5 -8.74 -8.06 -6.40
CA TYR A 5 -10.09 -8.09 -5.85
C TYR A 5 -11.04 -7.44 -6.85
N ASP A 6 -12.34 -7.64 -6.66
CA ASP A 6 -13.34 -7.06 -7.55
C ASP A 6 -13.59 -5.58 -7.20
N ILE A 7 -13.61 -4.73 -8.23
CA ILE A 7 -14.00 -3.33 -8.13
C ILE A 7 -15.44 -3.22 -8.62
N LYS A 8 -16.38 -3.10 -7.68
CA LYS A 8 -17.83 -3.02 -7.99
C LYS A 8 -18.25 -1.64 -8.47
N GLU A 9 -17.63 -0.60 -7.93
CA GLU A 9 -17.91 0.81 -8.24
C GLU A 9 -16.66 1.45 -8.85
N GLN A 10 -16.79 2.06 -10.03
CA GLN A 10 -15.64 2.64 -10.73
C GLN A 10 -15.14 3.90 -10.03
N ASP A 11 -16.06 4.77 -9.56
CA ASP A 11 -15.73 5.99 -8.84
C ASP A 11 -15.28 5.68 -7.40
N ILE A 12 -14.07 6.12 -7.04
CA ILE A 12 -13.51 5.93 -5.70
C ILE A 12 -14.35 6.60 -4.60
N SER A 13 -15.03 7.71 -4.92
CA SER A 13 -15.89 8.44 -3.98
C SER A 13 -17.14 7.64 -3.65
N GLU A 14 -17.60 6.81 -4.58
CA GLU A 14 -18.77 5.95 -4.46
C GLU A 14 -18.43 4.57 -3.88
N ARG A 15 -17.13 4.21 -3.79
CA ARG A 15 -16.61 2.95 -3.19
C ARG A 15 -16.89 2.84 -1.69
N THR A 16 -18.16 2.71 -1.37
CA THR A 16 -18.70 2.58 -0.01
C THR A 16 -18.82 1.12 0.41
N SER A 17 -18.88 0.19 -0.56
CA SER A 17 -19.00 -1.26 -0.33
C SER A 17 -17.85 -2.04 -0.98
N GLN A 18 -16.67 -1.98 -0.36
CA GLN A 18 -15.55 -2.84 -0.76
C GLN A 18 -15.71 -4.22 -0.15
N ASP A 19 -15.34 -5.25 -0.92
CA ASP A 19 -15.23 -6.61 -0.40
C ASP A 19 -13.94 -6.74 0.43
N GLY A 20 -14.04 -6.34 1.70
CA GLY A 20 -12.93 -6.35 2.65
C GLY A 20 -12.33 -7.75 2.85
N GLU A 21 -13.15 -8.80 2.76
CA GLU A 21 -12.69 -10.18 2.85
C GLU A 21 -11.82 -10.56 1.65
N ALA A 22 -12.26 -10.26 0.42
CA ALA A 22 -11.48 -10.49 -0.79
C ALA A 22 -10.15 -9.73 -0.78
N ILE A 23 -10.15 -8.48 -0.30
CA ILE A 23 -8.94 -7.67 -0.12
C ILE A 23 -7.98 -8.35 0.87
N MET A 24 -8.51 -8.80 2.02
CA MET A 24 -7.71 -9.49 3.02
C MET A 24 -7.18 -10.84 2.52
N MET A 25 -7.94 -11.59 1.72
CA MET A 25 -7.46 -12.83 1.09
C MET A 25 -6.23 -12.57 0.21
N SER A 26 -6.27 -11.52 -0.62
CA SER A 26 -5.12 -11.13 -1.44
C SER A 26 -3.94 -10.63 -0.60
N ALA A 27 -4.20 -9.91 0.50
CA ALA A 27 -3.18 -9.51 1.45
C ALA A 27 -2.53 -10.73 2.13
N GLU A 28 -3.31 -11.73 2.56
CA GLU A 28 -2.80 -12.99 3.13
C GLU A 28 -1.96 -13.77 2.11
N TYR A 29 -2.38 -13.80 0.86
CA TYR A 29 -1.59 -14.43 -0.20
C TYR A 29 -0.22 -13.76 -0.35
N LEU A 30 -0.14 -12.43 -0.45
CA LEU A 30 1.15 -11.72 -0.48
C LEU A 30 1.99 -11.97 0.78
N LYS A 31 1.37 -11.99 1.97
CA LYS A 31 2.06 -12.30 3.23
C LYS A 31 2.63 -13.72 3.23
N SER A 32 1.90 -14.68 2.68
CA SER A 32 2.37 -16.07 2.55
C SER A 32 3.58 -16.18 1.62
N LEU A 33 3.58 -15.46 0.49
CA LEU A 33 4.71 -15.41 -0.43
C LEU A 33 5.95 -14.79 0.22
N ALA A 34 5.79 -13.69 0.94
CA ALA A 34 6.87 -13.06 1.69
C ALA A 34 7.44 -14.02 2.75
N PHE A 35 6.58 -14.71 3.51
CA PHE A 35 7.01 -15.70 4.50
C PHE A 35 7.79 -16.85 3.84
N VAL A 36 7.23 -17.51 2.82
CA VAL A 36 7.89 -18.64 2.15
C VAL A 36 9.22 -18.22 1.52
N THR A 37 9.26 -17.05 0.88
CA THR A 37 10.47 -16.53 0.22
C THR A 37 11.57 -16.20 1.23
N THR A 38 11.22 -15.53 2.34
CA THR A 38 12.20 -15.20 3.39
C THR A 38 12.81 -16.45 4.01
N GLN A 39 12.01 -17.48 4.27
CA GLN A 39 12.51 -18.78 4.77
C GLN A 39 13.40 -19.48 3.74
N ARG A 40 12.94 -19.59 2.49
CA ARG A 40 13.65 -20.31 1.42
C ARG A 40 15.02 -19.72 1.12
N TYR A 41 15.12 -18.39 1.08
CA TYR A 41 16.35 -17.69 0.71
C TYR A 41 17.11 -17.12 1.92
N ARG A 42 16.68 -17.43 3.15
CA ARG A 42 17.27 -16.94 4.39
C ARG A 42 17.38 -15.41 4.44
N ILE A 43 16.37 -14.72 3.91
CA ILE A 43 16.29 -13.26 3.94
C ILE A 43 15.84 -12.85 5.36
N PRO A 44 16.57 -11.94 6.05
CA PRO A 44 16.14 -11.43 7.35
C PRO A 44 14.73 -10.82 7.26
N THR A 45 13.90 -11.07 8.27
CA THR A 45 12.49 -10.64 8.31
C THR A 45 12.33 -9.12 8.14
N GLY A 46 13.28 -8.33 8.66
CA GLY A 46 13.32 -6.87 8.51
C GLY A 46 13.84 -6.36 7.15
N ARG A 47 13.93 -7.20 6.11
CA ARG A 47 14.35 -6.82 4.75
C ARG A 47 13.25 -7.00 3.69
N VAL A 48 11.99 -7.04 4.12
CA VAL A 48 10.83 -7.16 3.23
C VAL A 48 10.16 -5.80 3.04
N VAL A 49 9.95 -5.38 1.80
CA VAL A 49 9.14 -4.20 1.45
C VAL A 49 7.89 -4.66 0.72
N TYR A 50 6.73 -4.16 1.14
CA TYR A 50 5.47 -4.35 0.41
C TYR A 50 5.25 -3.14 -0.48
N SER A 51 5.18 -3.33 -1.80
CA SER A 51 4.96 -2.25 -2.75
C SER A 51 4.15 -2.69 -3.96
N GLY A 52 3.40 -1.74 -4.52
CA GLY A 52 2.63 -1.95 -5.75
C GLY A 52 2.07 -0.65 -6.30
N PHE A 53 1.44 -0.78 -7.47
CA PHE A 53 0.77 0.29 -8.20
C PHE A 53 -0.74 0.07 -8.21
N SER A 54 -1.55 1.14 -8.09
CA SER A 54 -3.01 1.10 -8.20
C SER A 54 -3.64 0.04 -7.28
N GLN A 55 -4.32 -0.96 -7.82
CA GLN A 55 -4.89 -2.05 -7.01
C GLN A 55 -3.81 -2.81 -6.20
N GLY A 56 -2.62 -3.01 -6.78
CA GLY A 56 -1.49 -3.63 -6.07
C GLY A 56 -0.96 -2.76 -4.94
N ALA A 57 -1.07 -1.43 -5.06
CA ALA A 57 -0.73 -0.51 -3.97
C ALA A 57 -1.69 -0.68 -2.78
N ALA A 58 -2.98 -0.82 -3.05
CA ALA A 58 -4.00 -1.07 -2.03
C ALA A 58 -3.75 -2.38 -1.27
N ILE A 59 -3.44 -3.46 -1.99
CA ILE A 59 -3.08 -4.74 -1.36
C ILE A 59 -1.75 -4.65 -0.61
N SER A 60 -0.77 -3.88 -1.12
CA SER A 60 0.51 -3.69 -0.44
C SER A 60 0.36 -2.97 0.90
N LEU A 61 -0.52 -1.96 0.97
CA LEU A 61 -0.91 -1.33 2.23
C LEU A 61 -1.57 -2.33 3.17
N ALA A 62 -2.59 -3.05 2.71
CA ALA A 62 -3.30 -4.04 3.53
C ALA A 62 -2.37 -5.14 4.06
N ALA A 63 -1.52 -5.70 3.20
CA ALA A 63 -0.55 -6.73 3.56
C ALA A 63 0.50 -6.19 4.52
N GLY A 64 1.18 -5.09 4.17
CA GLY A 64 2.25 -4.53 4.98
C GLY A 64 1.79 -4.08 6.36
N LEU A 65 0.62 -3.46 6.47
CA LEU A 65 0.08 -2.97 7.75
C LEU A 65 -0.35 -4.10 8.71
N THR A 66 -0.69 -5.26 8.16
CA THR A 66 -1.22 -6.43 8.90
C THR A 66 -0.25 -7.63 8.93
N ALA A 67 0.98 -7.47 8.42
CA ALA A 67 1.97 -8.53 8.38
C ALA A 67 2.58 -8.82 9.75
N ARG A 68 2.62 -10.10 10.14
CA ARG A 68 3.33 -10.52 11.37
C ARG A 68 4.86 -10.37 11.23
N ILE A 69 5.37 -10.54 10.01
CA ILE A 69 6.74 -10.13 9.67
C ILE A 69 6.70 -8.62 9.50
N ALA A 70 7.31 -7.90 10.44
CA ALA A 70 7.39 -6.45 10.38
C ALA A 70 8.12 -6.02 9.08
N PRO A 71 7.51 -5.17 8.24
CA PRO A 71 8.12 -4.73 7.00
C PRO A 71 9.27 -3.75 7.28
N ALA A 72 10.29 -3.78 6.42
CA ALA A 72 11.30 -2.72 6.32
C ALA A 72 10.65 -1.39 5.91
N GLY A 73 9.65 -1.45 5.04
CA GLY A 73 8.85 -0.33 4.60
C GLY A 73 7.66 -0.77 3.76
N ILE A 74 6.74 0.16 3.54
CA ILE A 74 5.57 -0.02 2.68
C ILE A 74 5.59 1.12 1.66
N ALA A 75 5.35 0.81 0.38
CA ALA A 75 5.19 1.82 -0.65
C ALA A 75 3.89 1.62 -1.43
N ALA A 76 3.20 2.71 -1.75
CA ALA A 76 1.94 2.70 -2.48
C ALA A 76 2.00 3.75 -3.59
N LEU A 77 2.03 3.30 -4.84
CA LEU A 77 2.09 4.17 -6.02
C LEU A 77 0.69 4.26 -6.65
N SER A 78 0.14 5.48 -6.75
CA SER A 78 -1.21 5.76 -7.26
C SER A 78 -2.28 4.88 -6.60
N GLY A 79 -2.25 4.76 -5.28
CA GLY A 79 -3.05 3.81 -4.50
C GLY A 79 -3.97 4.45 -3.44
N TYR A 80 -4.67 3.61 -2.69
CA TYR A 80 -5.52 4.01 -1.56
C TYR A 80 -5.65 2.86 -0.55
N LEU A 81 -6.13 3.15 0.67
CA LEU A 81 -6.46 2.14 1.68
C LEU A 81 -7.77 1.45 1.34
N ALA A 82 -7.69 0.25 0.79
CA ALA A 82 -8.84 -0.62 0.58
C ALA A 82 -9.11 -1.49 1.82
N GLY A 83 -10.38 -1.80 2.10
CA GLY A 83 -10.77 -2.66 3.23
C GLY A 83 -10.39 -2.03 4.58
N ALA A 84 -10.62 -0.73 4.74
CA ALA A 84 -10.14 0.04 5.88
C ALA A 84 -10.56 -0.58 7.23
N SER A 85 -11.81 -1.03 7.36
CA SER A 85 -12.31 -1.67 8.58
C SER A 85 -11.50 -2.93 8.94
N GLU A 86 -11.25 -3.80 7.96
CA GLU A 86 -10.55 -5.07 8.14
C GLU A 86 -9.06 -4.86 8.42
N VAL A 87 -8.45 -3.90 7.72
CA VAL A 87 -7.04 -3.53 7.90
C VAL A 87 -6.82 -2.91 9.26
N LEU A 88 -7.66 -1.95 9.66
CA LEU A 88 -7.55 -1.28 10.96
C LEU A 88 -7.77 -2.24 12.14
N ALA A 89 -8.70 -3.20 12.00
CA ALA A 89 -8.93 -4.23 13.01
C ALA A 89 -7.72 -5.17 13.20
N ARG A 90 -6.82 -5.26 12.21
CA ARG A 90 -5.63 -6.15 12.20
C ARG A 90 -4.30 -5.39 12.19
N LEU A 91 -4.34 -4.08 12.39
CA LEU A 91 -3.20 -3.19 12.27
C LEU A 91 -2.13 -3.52 13.32
N CYS A 92 -0.96 -3.97 12.88
CA CYS A 92 0.17 -4.29 13.76
C CYS A 92 1.46 -3.51 13.46
N ASN A 93 1.64 -3.01 12.24
CA ASN A 93 2.88 -2.32 11.83
C ASN A 93 2.73 -0.79 11.78
N LYS A 94 2.49 -0.17 12.95
CA LYS A 94 2.24 1.28 13.06
C LYS A 94 3.48 2.16 12.89
N THR A 95 4.66 1.60 13.11
CA THR A 95 5.95 2.32 13.07
C THR A 95 6.69 2.15 11.75
N ALA A 96 6.21 1.25 10.87
CA ALA A 96 6.82 1.00 9.58
C ALA A 96 6.83 2.28 8.73
N PRO A 97 7.95 2.63 8.06
CA PRO A 97 7.98 3.71 7.09
C PRO A 97 7.03 3.44 5.92
N ILE A 98 6.17 4.40 5.60
CA ILE A 98 5.25 4.35 4.47
C ILE A 98 5.55 5.49 3.50
N LEU A 99 5.83 5.15 2.25
CA LEU A 99 5.85 6.09 1.13
C LEU A 99 4.56 5.93 0.31
N MET A 100 3.83 7.01 0.12
CA MET A 100 2.72 7.10 -0.81
C MET A 100 3.10 8.10 -1.90
N CYS A 101 2.94 7.70 -3.14
CA CYS A 101 3.17 8.55 -4.32
C CYS A 101 1.89 8.59 -5.13
N HIS A 102 1.53 9.76 -5.66
CA HIS A 102 0.26 9.90 -6.35
C HIS A 102 0.23 11.04 -7.36
N GLY A 103 -0.45 10.84 -8.49
CA GLY A 103 -0.68 11.86 -9.50
C GLY A 103 -1.79 12.85 -9.11
N THR A 104 -1.53 14.16 -9.20
CA THR A 104 -2.56 15.18 -8.92
C THR A 104 -3.63 15.28 -10.01
N GLN A 105 -3.38 14.71 -11.19
CA GLN A 105 -4.30 14.66 -12.33
C GLN A 105 -4.89 13.26 -12.53
N ASP A 106 -4.73 12.37 -11.56
CA ASP A 106 -5.26 11.02 -11.62
C ASP A 106 -6.81 11.04 -11.61
N LYS A 107 -7.41 10.60 -12.72
CA LYS A 107 -8.87 10.53 -12.91
C LYS A 107 -9.45 9.16 -12.55
N ILE A 108 -8.61 8.16 -12.27
CA ILE A 108 -9.02 6.79 -11.94
C ILE A 108 -9.06 6.62 -10.42
N ILE A 109 -7.99 7.05 -9.74
CA ILE A 109 -7.90 7.13 -8.30
C ILE A 109 -7.55 8.58 -7.98
N PRO A 110 -8.55 9.47 -7.80
CA PRO A 110 -8.32 10.86 -7.43
C PRO A 110 -7.35 11.05 -6.25
N PHE A 111 -6.53 12.10 -6.32
CA PHE A 111 -5.52 12.41 -5.30
C PHE A 111 -6.07 12.45 -3.86
N PHE A 112 -7.30 12.92 -3.67
CA PHE A 112 -7.94 12.96 -2.35
C PHE A 112 -8.06 11.57 -1.70
N ALA A 113 -8.07 10.48 -2.47
CA ALA A 113 -8.09 9.12 -1.94
C ALA A 113 -6.80 8.77 -1.21
N ALA A 114 -5.66 9.26 -1.70
CA ALA A 114 -4.36 9.15 -1.03
C ALA A 114 -4.31 10.03 0.23
N GLU A 115 -4.84 11.26 0.17
CA GLU A 115 -4.95 12.14 1.33
C GLU A 115 -5.81 11.53 2.43
N ARG A 116 -6.99 10.99 2.06
CA ARG A 116 -7.89 10.28 2.97
C ARG A 116 -7.22 9.06 3.59
N THR A 117 -6.47 8.30 2.79
CA THR A 117 -5.71 7.14 3.27
C THR A 117 -4.71 7.55 4.34
N LYS A 118 -3.92 8.60 4.09
CA LYS A 118 -2.98 9.14 5.07
C LYS A 118 -3.68 9.58 6.36
N ASP A 119 -4.80 10.29 6.25
CA ASP A 119 -5.59 10.76 7.40
C ASP A 119 -6.15 9.60 8.24
N VAL A 120 -6.77 8.60 7.61
CA VAL A 120 -7.32 7.42 8.30
C VAL A 120 -6.21 6.65 9.03
N LEU A 121 -5.08 6.40 8.36
CA LEU A 121 -3.96 5.69 8.98
C LEU A 121 -3.32 6.51 10.11
N GLY A 122 -3.20 7.83 9.94
CA GLY A 122 -2.72 8.74 10.98
C GLY A 122 -3.60 8.71 12.22
N LYS A 123 -4.93 8.76 12.05
CA LYS A 123 -5.91 8.61 13.14
C LYS A 123 -5.84 7.26 13.85
N ALA A 124 -5.42 6.20 13.16
CA ALA A 124 -5.20 4.89 13.73
C ALA A 124 -3.84 4.72 14.45
N GLY A 125 -3.01 5.77 14.46
CA GLY A 125 -1.72 5.83 15.13
C GLY A 125 -0.54 5.37 14.27
N VAL A 126 -0.69 5.32 12.94
CA VAL A 126 0.44 5.09 12.03
C VAL A 126 1.20 6.40 11.87
N ALA A 127 2.44 6.43 12.37
CA ALA A 127 3.16 7.70 12.56
C ALA A 127 4.05 8.12 11.38
N ASN A 128 4.53 7.17 10.57
CA ASN A 128 5.59 7.42 9.59
C ASN A 128 5.07 7.34 8.15
N ILE A 129 4.20 8.29 7.76
CA ILE A 129 3.60 8.34 6.42
C ILE A 129 4.09 9.57 5.65
N THR A 130 4.82 9.35 4.56
CA THR A 130 5.18 10.37 3.58
C THR A 130 4.24 10.27 2.38
N LEU A 131 3.52 11.35 2.05
CA LEU A 131 2.73 11.45 0.82
C LEU A 131 3.40 12.44 -0.12
N LYS A 132 3.79 11.98 -1.31
CA LYS A 132 4.35 12.78 -2.40
C LYS A 132 3.37 12.86 -3.56
N SER A 133 3.31 14.02 -4.19
CA SER A 133 2.40 14.31 -5.30
C SER A 133 3.17 14.71 -6.55
N TYR A 134 2.68 14.30 -7.72
CA TYR A 134 3.30 14.56 -9.01
C TYR A 134 2.27 15.11 -9.99
N THR A 135 2.68 16.04 -10.87
CA THR A 135 1.81 16.50 -11.97
C THR A 135 1.71 15.41 -13.03
N MET A 136 0.84 14.45 -12.76
CA MET A 136 0.74 13.17 -13.48
C MET A 136 -0.70 12.65 -13.35
N GLU A 137 -1.17 11.93 -14.38
CA GLU A 137 -2.44 11.18 -14.35
C GLU A 137 -2.26 9.82 -13.62
N HIS A 138 -3.04 8.80 -13.99
CA HIS A 138 -2.91 7.44 -13.45
C HIS A 138 -1.75 6.67 -14.09
N SER A 139 -0.52 7.10 -13.80
CA SER A 139 0.70 6.55 -14.40
C SER A 139 1.86 6.54 -13.38
N ALA A 140 3.08 6.36 -13.87
CA ALA A 140 4.32 6.59 -13.13
C ALA A 140 5.24 7.55 -13.91
N CYS A 141 5.95 8.43 -13.20
CA CYS A 141 6.92 9.37 -13.77
C CYS A 141 8.32 9.16 -13.19
N GLN A 142 9.34 9.72 -13.84
CA GLN A 142 10.73 9.48 -13.43
C GLN A 142 11.03 10.00 -12.02
N GLU A 143 10.41 11.11 -11.63
CA GLU A 143 10.53 11.69 -10.29
C GLU A 143 9.97 10.73 -9.21
N GLU A 144 8.81 10.12 -9.47
CA GLU A 144 8.22 9.10 -8.60
C GLU A 144 9.14 7.89 -8.46
N ILE A 145 9.70 7.40 -9.57
CA ILE A 145 10.63 6.26 -9.56
C ILE A 145 11.90 6.58 -8.76
N ASN A 146 12.45 7.79 -8.91
CA ASN A 146 13.62 8.23 -8.15
C ASN A 146 13.32 8.29 -6.64
N ASP A 147 12.16 8.81 -6.27
CA ASP A 147 11.73 8.87 -4.88
C ASP A 147 11.48 7.49 -4.27
N PHE A 148 10.89 6.58 -5.04
CA PHE A 148 10.72 5.20 -4.62
C PHE A 148 12.08 4.48 -4.46
N ALA A 149 13.02 4.69 -5.39
CA ALA A 149 14.37 4.15 -5.27
C ALA A 149 15.10 4.66 -4.02
N ALA A 150 15.02 5.97 -3.75
CA ALA A 150 15.60 6.57 -2.55
C ALA A 150 14.97 6.02 -1.26
N PHE A 151 13.65 5.79 -1.27
CA PHE A 151 12.96 5.13 -0.17
C PHE A 151 13.48 3.71 0.05
N LEU A 152 13.61 2.90 -1.00
CA LEU A 152 14.15 1.54 -0.90
C LEU A 152 15.56 1.53 -0.32
N GLN A 153 16.45 2.41 -0.78
CA GLN A 153 17.82 2.54 -0.25
C GLN A 153 17.82 2.88 1.25
N LYS A 154 16.89 3.73 1.69
CA LYS A 154 16.77 4.13 3.10
C LYS A 154 16.29 2.98 3.99
N VAL A 155 15.31 2.19 3.53
CA VAL A 155 14.71 1.12 4.35
C VAL A 155 15.42 -0.23 4.23
N LEU A 156 16.26 -0.42 3.21
CA LEU A 156 17.05 -1.63 2.98
C LEU A 156 18.56 -1.31 2.88
N PRO A 157 19.21 -0.85 3.97
CA PRO A 157 20.64 -0.53 3.97
C PRO A 157 21.54 -1.75 3.75
#